data_AF-A0A9X2A4X2-F1
#
_entry.id   AF-A0A9X2A4X2-F1
#
_cell.length_a   1.000
_cell.length_b   1.000
_cell.length_c   1.000
_cell.angle_alpha   90.00
_cell.angle_beta   90.00
_cell.angle_gamma   90.00
#
_symmetry.space_group_name_H-M   'P 1'
#
loop_
_entity.id
_entity.type
_entity.pdbx_description
1 polymer ?
#
loop_
_entity_poly.entity_id
_entity_poly.type
_entity_poly.pdbx_seq_one_letter_code
_entity_poly.pdbx_strand_id
1 'polypeptide(L)' 'LPEEEQYTSETTGKEITTIGNKWSDFQIREYKANAQPYYVLLDADGNRLNEPTAYDPDIESYLNWLEEGIKNYKNK' A
#
# COMPACT_ATOMS: atom_id res chain seq x y z
N LEU A 1 -2.65 20.10 3.42
CA LEU A 1 -1.18 19.90 3.47
C LEU A 1 -0.58 21.30 3.54
N PRO A 2 0.44 21.57 4.38
CA PRO A 2 1.10 22.88 4.41
C PRO A 2 1.53 23.31 3.01
N GLU A 3 1.49 24.61 2.68
CA GLU A 3 1.76 25.10 1.30
C GLU A 3 3.16 24.70 0.81
N GLU A 4 4.14 24.71 1.71
CA GLU A 4 5.51 24.30 1.47
C GLU A 4 5.67 22.81 1.11
N GLU A 5 4.67 21.99 1.41
CA GLU A 5 4.65 20.56 1.12
C GLU A 5 3.77 20.20 -0.10
N GLN A 6 3.12 21.18 -0.74
CA GLN A 6 2.27 20.93 -1.92
C GLN A 6 3.13 20.82 -3.18
N TYR A 7 2.77 19.89 -4.06
CA TYR A 7 3.51 19.62 -5.29
C TYR A 7 2.59 19.05 -6.37
N THR A 8 3.07 19.03 -7.61
CA THR A 8 2.40 18.33 -8.71
C THR A 8 2.98 16.93 -8.83
N SER A 9 2.13 15.91 -8.76
CA SER A 9 2.51 14.51 -8.92
C SER A 9 3.13 14.26 -10.30
N GLU A 10 4.36 13.77 -10.35
CA GLU A 10 5.01 13.36 -11.61
C GLU A 10 4.33 12.13 -12.24
N THR A 11 3.64 11.33 -11.42
CA THR A 11 3.00 10.09 -11.87
C THR A 11 1.59 10.33 -12.43
N THR A 12 0.85 11.29 -11.88
CA THR A 12 -0.56 11.53 -12.24
C THR A 12 -0.83 12.92 -12.83
N GLY A 13 0.11 13.85 -12.74
CA GLY A 13 -0.06 15.25 -13.15
C GLY A 13 -1.01 16.07 -12.28
N LYS A 14 -1.51 15.51 -11.17
CA LYS A 14 -2.45 16.17 -10.26
C LYS A 14 -1.73 16.99 -9.20
N GLU A 15 -2.33 18.11 -8.81
CA GLU A 15 -1.88 18.89 -7.65
C GLU A 15 -2.21 18.17 -6.34
N ILE A 16 -1.19 18.00 -5.51
CA ILE A 16 -1.25 17.33 -4.22
C ILE A 16 -1.33 18.39 -3.11
N THR A 17 -2.56 18.75 -2.74
CA THR A 17 -2.85 19.81 -1.75
C THR A 17 -3.33 19.26 -0.40
N THR A 18 -3.72 17.99 -0.34
CA THR A 18 -4.26 17.33 0.85
C THR A 18 -3.38 16.18 1.31
N ILE A 19 -3.44 15.85 2.61
CA ILE A 19 -2.73 14.68 3.17
C ILE A 19 -3.22 13.38 2.49
N GLY A 20 -4.51 13.27 2.20
CA GLY A 20 -5.07 12.14 1.46
C GLY A 20 -4.46 12.01 0.07
N ASN A 21 -4.37 13.11 -0.68
CA ASN A 21 -3.75 13.09 -2.01
C ASN A 21 -2.27 12.71 -1.94
N LYS A 22 -1.53 13.15 -0.91
CA LYS A 22 -0.12 12.80 -0.71
C LYS A 22 0.06 11.29 -0.55
N TRP A 23 -0.79 10.64 0.25
CA TRP A 23 -0.71 9.20 0.44
C TRP A 23 -1.22 8.41 -0.76
N SER A 24 -2.27 8.88 -1.44
CA SER A 24 -2.73 8.27 -2.69
C SER A 24 -1.67 8.33 -3.79
N ASP A 25 -0.98 9.47 -3.92
CA ASP A 25 0.12 9.63 -4.87
C ASP A 25 1.31 8.71 -4.55
N PHE A 26 1.68 8.62 -3.27
CA PHE A 26 2.69 7.65 -2.81
C PHE A 26 2.30 6.22 -3.18
N GLN A 27 1.05 5.82 -2.93
CA GLN A 27 0.57 4.48 -3.27
C GLN A 27 0.64 4.20 -4.77
N ILE A 28 0.23 5.16 -5.60
CA ILE A 28 0.29 5.04 -7.07
C ILE A 28 1.75 4.94 -7.54
N ARG A 29 2.65 5.78 -7.01
CA ARG A 29 4.07 5.79 -7.40
C ARG A 29 4.78 4.50 -7.00
N GLU A 30 4.56 4.03 -5.77
CA GLU A 30 5.33 2.93 -5.18
C GLU A 30 4.78 1.56 -5.59
N TYR A 31 3.46 1.41 -5.57
CA TYR A 31 2.79 0.12 -5.76
C TYR A 31 2.11 -0.03 -7.12
N LYS A 32 2.10 1.02 -7.95
CA LYS A 32 1.37 1.08 -9.25
C LYS A 32 -0.11 0.68 -9.12
N ALA A 33 -0.66 0.79 -7.92
CA ALA A 33 -2.03 0.43 -7.59
C ALA A 33 -2.86 1.71 -7.51
N ASN A 34 -3.72 1.92 -8.49
CA ASN A 34 -4.75 2.98 -8.48
C ASN A 34 -6.12 2.46 -8.00
N ALA A 35 -6.24 1.15 -7.78
CA ALA A 35 -7.46 0.48 -7.35
C ALA A 35 -7.36 0.15 -5.85
N GLN A 36 -8.29 0.71 -5.08
CA GLN A 36 -8.52 0.33 -3.68
C GLN A 36 -9.65 -0.73 -3.62
N PRO A 37 -9.63 -1.64 -2.63
CA PRO A 37 -8.63 -1.80 -1.57
C PRO A 37 -7.33 -2.48 -2.04
N TYR A 38 -6.21 -2.11 -1.40
CA TYR A 38 -4.87 -2.69 -1.58
C TYR A 38 -4.24 -2.95 -0.22
N TYR A 39 -3.82 -4.19 0.02
CA TYR A 39 -3.37 -4.69 1.32
C TYR A 39 -1.90 -5.12 1.25
N VAL A 40 -1.11 -4.69 2.24
CA VAL A 40 0.31 -4.99 2.37
C VAL A 40 0.60 -5.39 3.81
N LEU A 41 1.27 -6.52 4.04
CA LEU A 41 1.74 -6.94 5.36
C LEU A 41 3.21 -6.55 5.53
N LEU A 42 3.51 -5.87 6.63
CA LEU A 42 4.84 -5.37 6.98
C LEU A 42 5.27 -5.90 8.34
N ASP A 43 6.57 -6.12 8.51
CA ASP A 43 7.18 -6.34 9.83
C ASP A 43 7.44 -5.02 10.57
N ALA A 44 8.02 -5.13 11.77
CA ALA A 44 8.31 -3.97 12.63
C ALA A 44 9.38 -3.02 12.04
N ASP A 45 10.17 -3.49 11.07
CA ASP A 45 11.20 -2.73 10.38
C ASP A 45 10.70 -2.15 9.04
N GLY A 46 9.43 -2.42 8.67
CA GLY A 46 8.82 -1.96 7.43
C GLY A 46 9.12 -2.84 6.21
N ASN A 47 9.68 -4.04 6.37
CA ASN A 47 9.86 -4.96 5.24
C ASN A 47 8.57 -5.72 4.96
N ARG A 48 8.32 -6.01 3.68
CA ARG A 48 7.17 -6.80 3.24
C ARG A 48 7.31 -8.26 3.68
N LEU A 49 6.21 -8.79 4.22
CA LEU A 49 6.13 -10.18 4.67
C LEU A 49 5.69 -11.14 3.57
N ASN A 50 4.97 -10.65 2.56
CA ASN A 50 4.52 -11.38 1.39
C ASN A 50 4.17 -10.39 0.26
N GLU A 51 3.78 -10.92 -0.90
CA GLU A 51 3.31 -10.08 -2.00
C GLU A 51 2.00 -9.37 -1.62
N PRO A 52 1.83 -8.08 -1.97
CA PRO A 52 0.58 -7.38 -1.75
C PRO A 52 -0.62 -8.04 -2.43
N THR A 53 -1.81 -7.90 -1.84
CA THR A 53 -3.07 -8.33 -2.48
C THR A 53 -4.05 -7.16 -2.61
N ALA A 54 -5.07 -7.33 -3.44
CA ALA A 54 -6.13 -6.35 -3.66
C ALA A 54 -7.46 -6.85 -3.07
N TYR A 55 -8.58 -6.33 -3.57
CA TYR A 55 -9.88 -6.92 -3.28
C TYR A 55 -9.94 -8.38 -3.76
N ASP A 56 -10.09 -9.29 -2.80
CA ASP A 56 -10.36 -10.71 -3.05
C ASP A 56 -11.63 -11.11 -2.28
N PRO A 57 -12.72 -11.48 -2.96
CA PRO A 57 -13.94 -11.95 -2.30
C PRO A 57 -13.82 -13.39 -1.78
N ASP A 58 -12.77 -14.13 -2.14
CA ASP A 58 -12.53 -15.49 -1.66
C ASP A 58 -11.90 -15.48 -0.26
N ILE A 59 -12.63 -16.01 0.70
CA ILE A 59 -12.24 -16.04 2.12
C ILE A 59 -11.02 -16.95 2.33
N GLU A 60 -10.95 -18.10 1.66
CA GLU A 60 -9.85 -19.05 1.82
C GLU A 60 -8.57 -18.48 1.23
N SER A 61 -8.66 -17.82 0.07
CA SER A 61 -7.53 -17.12 -0.56
C SER A 61 -6.94 -16.05 0.38
N TYR A 62 -7.79 -15.19 0.93
CA TYR A 62 -7.34 -14.13 1.83
C TYR A 62 -6.81 -14.65 3.17
N LEU A 63 -7.41 -15.73 3.71
CA LEU A 63 -6.90 -16.40 4.91
C LEU A 63 -5.50 -16.99 4.67
N ASN A 64 -5.30 -17.71 3.57
CA ASN A 64 -4.00 -18.29 3.22
C ASN A 64 -2.94 -17.20 3.07
N TRP A 65 -3.28 -16.06 2.47
CA TRP A 65 -2.40 -14.91 2.35
C TRP A 65 -1.99 -14.34 3.73
N LEU A 66 -2.92 -14.22 4.68
CA LEU A 66 -2.61 -13.80 6.05
C LEU A 66 -1.71 -14.82 6.78
N GLU A 67 -2.01 -16.10 6.65
CA GLU A 67 -1.22 -17.17 7.28
C GLU A 67 0.22 -17.23 6.74
N GLU A 68 0.40 -17.00 5.44
CA GLU A 68 1.73 -16.88 4.83
C GLU A 68 2.51 -15.71 5.45
N GLY A 69 1.90 -14.53 5.54
CA GLY A 69 2.55 -13.37 6.15
C GLY A 69 2.95 -13.59 7.60
N ILE A 70 2.08 -14.23 8.40
CA ILE A 70 2.37 -14.59 9.80
C ILE A 70 3.50 -15.61 9.88
N LYS A 71 3.52 -16.61 9.00
CA LYS A 71 4.58 -17.61 8.93
C LYS A 71 5.93 -16.96 8.60
N ASN A 72 5.96 -16.05 7.63
CA ASN A 72 7.17 -15.33 7.25
C ASN A 72 7.67 -14.41 8.39
N TYR A 73 6.75 -13.78 9.13
CA TYR A 73 7.10 -12.98 10.31
C TYR A 73 7.74 -13.82 11.43
N LYS A 74 7.21 -15.02 11.69
CA LYS A 74 7.71 -15.93 12.74
C LYS A 74 9.05 -16.60 12.39
N ASN A 75 9.35 -16.74 11.11
CA ASN A 75 10.59 -17.37 10.63
C ASN A 75 11.75 -16.37 10.47
N LYS A 76 11.51 -15.09 10.79
CA LYS A 76 12.52 -14.03 10.85
C LYS A 76 13.21 -14.03 12.22
#